data_AF-A0A076H087-F1
#
_entry.id   AF-A0A076H087-F1
#
_cell.length_a   1.000
_cell.length_b   1.000
_cell.length_c   1.000
_cell.angle_alpha   90.00
_cell.angle_beta   90.00
_cell.angle_gamma   90.00
#
_symmetry.space_group_name_H-M   'P 1'
#
loop_
_entity.id
_entity.type
_entity.pdbx_description
1 polymer ?
#
loop_
_entity_poly.entity_id
_entity_poly.type
_entity_poly.pdbx_seq_one_letter_code
_entity_poly.pdbx_strand_id
1 'polypeptide(L)'
;MAGAGLAGLSSLALQRTGQASQTTPPAEVDVVVVGAGLSGLVAARQLRKQGLRVQILEARNRTGGRMIRQTTRTGAVIDLGGQWGGDTHHRFEGLVNELGIERFPSYHDG
;
A
#
# COMPACT_ATOMS: atom_id res chain seq x y z
N MET A 1 53.43 32.07 -43.37
CA MET A 1 54.09 30.77 -43.15
C MET A 1 53.63 30.24 -41.80
N ALA A 2 52.80 29.19 -41.86
CA ALA A 2 52.35 28.25 -40.81
C ALA A 2 51.87 28.79 -39.44
N GLY A 3 50.55 28.69 -39.20
CA GLY A 3 49.93 28.73 -37.87
C GLY A 3 48.81 27.69 -37.82
N ALA A 4 48.93 26.74 -36.90
CA ALA A 4 48.09 25.55 -36.72
C ALA A 4 46.71 25.88 -36.14
N GLY A 5 45.68 25.10 -36.52
CA GLY A 5 44.35 25.14 -35.91
C GLY A 5 43.77 23.74 -35.84
N LEU A 6 43.74 23.20 -34.62
CA LEU A 6 43.38 21.82 -34.27
C LEU A 6 41.91 21.52 -34.56
N ALA A 7 41.65 20.36 -35.16
CA ALA A 7 40.32 19.80 -35.37
C ALA A 7 39.62 19.57 -34.02
N GLY A 8 38.55 20.32 -33.78
CA GLY A 8 37.69 20.14 -32.62
C GLY A 8 36.88 18.84 -32.74
N LEU A 9 37.21 17.86 -31.91
CA LEU A 9 36.43 16.65 -31.73
C LEU A 9 35.08 17.03 -31.09
N SER A 10 34.01 17.00 -31.87
CA SER A 10 32.64 17.13 -31.39
C SER A 10 32.32 15.98 -30.44
N SER A 11 32.14 16.29 -29.16
CA SER A 11 31.68 15.34 -28.16
C SER A 11 30.24 14.92 -28.48
N LEU A 12 30.04 13.65 -28.84
CA LEU A 12 28.71 13.06 -28.82
C LEU A 12 28.22 13.03 -27.37
N ALA A 13 27.26 13.91 -27.06
CA ALA A 13 26.52 13.84 -25.82
C ALA A 13 25.73 12.52 -25.80
N LEU A 14 26.12 11.62 -24.91
CA LEU A 14 25.44 10.36 -24.63
C LEU A 14 24.00 10.68 -24.19
N GLN A 15 23.03 10.50 -25.08
CA GLN A 15 21.62 10.61 -24.73
C GLN A 15 21.28 9.48 -23.75
N ARG A 16 21.15 9.83 -22.47
CA ARG A 16 20.64 8.95 -21.43
C ARG A 16 19.24 8.49 -21.81
N THR A 17 19.12 7.21 -22.14
CA THR A 17 17.86 6.49 -22.29
C THR A 17 17.14 6.46 -20.95
N GLY A 18 16.18 7.35 -20.78
CA GLY A 18 15.38 7.47 -19.56
C GLY A 18 14.64 8.80 -19.52
N GLN A 19 13.75 9.04 -20.49
CA GLN A 19 12.75 10.08 -20.31
C GLN A 19 11.82 9.62 -19.18
N ALA A 20 12.04 10.18 -17.99
CA ALA A 20 11.09 10.06 -16.90
C ALA A 20 9.74 10.58 -17.44
N SER A 21 8.75 9.69 -17.50
CA SER A 21 7.37 10.10 -17.78
C SER A 21 7.05 11.26 -16.85
N GLN A 22 6.53 12.36 -17.40
CA GLN A 22 6.09 13.48 -16.59
C GLN A 22 5.02 12.96 -15.63
N THR A 23 5.41 12.77 -14.36
CA THR A 23 4.46 12.47 -13.31
C THR A 23 3.71 13.77 -13.09
N THR A 24 2.39 13.76 -13.31
CA THR A 24 1.53 14.82 -12.78
C THR A 24 1.95 15.02 -11.32
N PRO A 25 2.26 16.25 -10.87
CA PRO A 25 2.63 16.46 -9.48
C PRO A 25 1.55 15.80 -8.62
N PRO A 26 1.95 14.98 -7.63
CA PRO A 26 0.97 14.27 -6.82
C PRO A 26 -0.02 15.28 -6.30
N ALA A 27 -1.32 14.95 -6.36
CA ALA A 27 -2.36 15.76 -5.74
C ALA A 27 -1.87 16.12 -4.34
N GLU A 28 -1.92 17.40 -4.00
CA GLU A 28 -1.44 17.84 -2.69
C GLU A 28 -2.23 17.09 -1.61
N VAL A 29 -1.51 16.38 -0.75
CA VAL A 29 -2.05 15.52 0.31
C VAL A 29 -1.50 15.98 1.64
N ASP A 30 -2.32 15.91 2.69
CA ASP A 30 -1.94 16.36 4.02
C ASP A 30 -1.17 15.27 4.78
N VAL A 31 -1.47 13.99 4.49
CA VAL A 31 -0.81 12.83 5.11
C VAL A 31 -0.57 11.71 4.11
N VAL A 32 0.61 11.10 4.18
CA VAL A 32 0.94 9.85 3.49
C VAL A 32 1.04 8.71 4.51
N VAL A 33 0.31 7.62 4.26
CA VAL A 33 0.37 6.38 5.05
C VAL A 33 1.12 5.32 4.25
N VAL A 34 2.21 4.79 4.81
CA VAL A 34 3.01 3.73 4.18
C VAL A 34 2.52 2.36 4.68
N GLY A 35 1.92 1.60 3.78
CA GLY A 35 1.37 0.26 4.00
C GLY A 35 -0.16 0.24 4.12
N ALA A 36 -0.82 -0.57 3.29
CA ALA A 36 -2.27 -0.81 3.30
C ALA A 36 -2.65 -2.10 4.07
N GLY A 37 -1.98 -2.35 5.20
CA GLY A 37 -2.41 -3.33 6.19
C GLY A 37 -3.54 -2.79 7.08
N LEU A 38 -4.06 -3.62 8.00
CA LEU A 38 -5.14 -3.20 8.92
C LEU A 38 -4.83 -1.88 9.63
N SER A 39 -3.62 -1.72 10.18
CA SER A 39 -3.21 -0.50 10.88
C SER A 39 -3.22 0.74 9.98
N GLY A 40 -2.64 0.65 8.78
CA GLY A 40 -2.60 1.75 7.83
C GLY A 40 -3.97 2.14 7.31
N LEU A 41 -4.83 1.15 7.03
CA LEU A 41 -6.22 1.40 6.61
C LEU A 41 -7.04 2.05 7.73
N VAL A 42 -6.89 1.59 8.97
CA VAL A 42 -7.56 2.21 10.13
C VAL A 42 -7.05 3.64 10.35
N ALA A 43 -5.74 3.87 10.26
CA ALA A 43 -5.15 5.21 10.40
C ALA A 43 -5.69 6.17 9.32
N ALA A 44 -5.62 5.76 8.04
CA ALA A 44 -6.14 6.55 6.94
C ALA A 44 -7.64 6.84 7.08
N ARG A 45 -8.42 5.86 7.56
CA ARG A 45 -9.85 6.04 7.85
C ARG A 45 -10.09 7.11 8.91
N GLN A 46 -9.33 7.11 10.01
CA GLN A 46 -9.49 8.11 11.07
C GLN A 46 -9.05 9.50 10.64
N LEU A 47 -7.93 9.61 9.92
CA LEU A 47 -7.46 10.89 9.36
C LEU A 47 -8.46 11.48 8.36
N ARG A 48 -9.06 10.63 7.49
CA ARG A 48 -10.13 11.06 6.58
C ARG A 48 -11.39 11.52 7.32
N LYS A 49 -11.77 10.86 8.43
CA LYS A 49 -12.89 11.32 9.28
C LYS A 49 -12.64 12.71 9.87
N GLN A 50 -11.40 13.14 9.99
CA GLN A 50 -11.01 14.50 10.42
C GLN A 50 -10.91 15.51 9.26
N GLY A 51 -11.25 15.11 8.02
CA GLY A 51 -11.26 16.00 6.86
C GLY A 51 -9.91 16.10 6.12
N LEU A 52 -8.90 15.31 6.50
CA LEU A 52 -7.58 15.34 5.85
C LEU A 52 -7.57 14.56 4.51
N ARG A 53 -6.81 15.07 3.54
CA ARG A 53 -6.47 14.40 2.28
C ARG A 53 -5.36 13.38 2.55
N VAL A 54 -5.68 12.10 2.44
CA VAL A 54 -4.75 11.01 2.78
C VAL A 54 -4.44 10.17 1.56
N GLN A 55 -3.15 9.95 1.30
CA GLN A 55 -2.67 8.97 0.33
C GLN A 55 -2.10 7.74 1.05
N ILE A 56 -2.44 6.54 0.56
CA ILE A 56 -1.84 5.30 1.04
C ILE A 56 -0.89 4.77 -0.03
N LEU A 57 0.31 4.38 0.35
CA LEU A 57 1.29 3.71 -0.52
C LEU A 57 1.47 2.27 -0.05
N GLU A 58 1.16 1.30 -0.91
CA GLU A 58 1.31 -0.13 -0.62
C GLU A 58 2.32 -0.75 -1.58
N ALA A 59 3.24 -1.54 -1.05
CA ALA A 59 4.30 -2.17 -1.84
C ALA A 59 3.78 -3.33 -2.70
N ARG A 60 2.69 -3.98 -2.26
CA ARG A 60 2.09 -5.13 -2.95
C ARG A 60 0.95 -4.70 -3.87
N ASN A 61 0.56 -5.59 -4.77
CA ASN A 61 -0.64 -5.44 -5.61
C ASN A 61 -1.96 -5.75 -4.85
N ARG A 62 -1.92 -5.83 -3.52
CA ARG A 62 -3.08 -6.13 -2.67
C ARG A 62 -2.99 -5.40 -1.34
N THR A 63 -4.14 -5.09 -0.77
CA THR A 63 -4.25 -4.60 0.61
C THR A 63 -4.28 -5.76 1.61
N GLY A 64 -4.46 -5.44 2.89
CA GLY A 64 -4.61 -6.39 3.99
C GLY A 64 -3.30 -6.68 4.73
N GLY A 65 -2.14 -6.45 4.09
CA GLY A 65 -0.84 -6.66 4.71
C GLY A 65 -0.65 -8.12 5.13
N ARG A 66 -0.62 -8.36 6.45
CA ARG A 66 -0.53 -9.70 7.07
C ARG A 66 -1.85 -10.48 7.04
N MET A 67 -2.98 -9.85 6.78
CA MET A 67 -4.27 -10.53 6.57
C MET A 67 -4.33 -10.99 5.12
N ILE A 68 -4.39 -12.30 4.90
CA ILE A 68 -4.34 -12.92 3.58
C ILE A 68 -5.43 -13.98 3.55
N ARG A 69 -6.37 -13.83 2.61
CA ARG A 69 -7.32 -14.91 2.29
C ARG A 69 -6.87 -15.61 1.01
N GLN A 70 -7.10 -16.92 0.93
CA GLN A 70 -6.92 -17.69 -0.28
C GLN A 70 -8.12 -18.62 -0.49
N THR A 71 -8.57 -18.73 -1.74
CA THR A 71 -9.52 -19.77 -2.13
C THR A 71 -8.74 -21.01 -2.56
N THR A 72 -9.03 -22.15 -1.94
CA THR A 72 -8.43 -23.45 -2.28
C THR A 72 -8.99 -23.98 -3.61
N ARG A 73 -8.35 -25.02 -4.15
CA ARG A 73 -8.85 -25.72 -5.36
C ARG A 73 -10.24 -26.34 -5.15
N THR A 74 -10.63 -26.62 -3.91
CA THR A 74 -11.96 -27.17 -3.56
C THR A 74 -13.00 -26.07 -3.31
N GLY A 75 -12.64 -24.79 -3.47
CA GLY A 75 -13.54 -23.66 -3.24
C GLY A 75 -13.61 -23.17 -1.80
N ALA A 76 -12.91 -23.81 -0.86
CA ALA A 76 -12.85 -23.33 0.52
C ALA A 76 -12.06 -22.01 0.60
N VAL A 77 -12.51 -21.08 1.43
CA VAL A 77 -11.74 -19.86 1.74
C VAL A 77 -10.99 -20.09 3.04
N ILE A 78 -9.68 -19.85 3.02
CA ILE A 78 -8.80 -20.00 4.18
C ILE A 78 -8.05 -18.70 4.44
N ASP A 79 -7.82 -18.39 5.71
CA ASP A 79 -6.92 -17.31 6.12
C ASP A 79 -5.50 -17.86 6.30
N LEU A 80 -4.53 -17.21 5.65
CA LEU A 80 -3.10 -17.52 5.75
C LEU A 80 -2.37 -16.52 6.64
N GLY A 81 -3.10 -15.81 7.50
CA GLY A 81 -2.62 -14.69 8.28
C GLY A 81 -3.41 -14.49 9.56
N GLY A 82 -3.70 -13.23 9.90
CA GLY A 82 -4.56 -12.92 11.04
C GLY A 82 -5.96 -13.52 10.84
N GLN A 83 -6.33 -14.47 11.70
CA GLN A 83 -7.53 -15.30 11.56
C GLN A 83 -8.47 -15.16 12.78
N TRP A 84 -7.93 -14.78 13.95
CA TRP A 84 -8.62 -14.88 15.23
C TRP A 84 -8.88 -13.51 15.84
N GLY A 85 -10.12 -13.27 16.23
CA GLY A 85 -10.55 -12.21 17.13
C GLY A 85 -10.94 -12.80 18.48
N GLY A 86 -11.07 -11.96 19.50
CA GLY A 86 -11.47 -12.41 20.84
C GLY A 86 -11.97 -11.24 21.68
N ASP A 87 -12.72 -11.54 22.72
CA ASP A 87 -13.53 -10.56 23.47
C ASP A 87 -12.69 -9.45 24.13
N THR A 88 -11.42 -9.71 24.40
CA THR A 88 -10.48 -8.72 24.95
C THR A 88 -9.96 -7.72 23.91
N HIS A 89 -10.19 -7.96 22.62
CA HIS A 89 -9.78 -7.07 21.53
C HIS A 89 -10.83 -5.98 21.25
N HIS A 90 -11.19 -5.19 22.27
CA HIS A 90 -12.31 -4.23 22.20
C HIS A 90 -12.28 -3.27 21.00
N ARG A 91 -11.10 -2.81 20.58
CA ARG A 91 -10.95 -1.93 19.39
C ARG A 91 -11.23 -2.67 18.08
N PHE A 92 -10.83 -3.93 18.00
CA PHE A 92 -11.09 -4.79 16.84
C PHE A 92 -12.57 -5.14 16.78
N GLU A 93 -13.14 -5.57 17.90
CA GLU A 93 -14.57 -5.84 18.08
C GLU A 93 -15.44 -4.64 17.68
N GLY A 94 -15.10 -3.44 18.18
CA GLY A 94 -15.79 -2.21 17.82
C GLY A 94 -15.72 -1.90 16.32
N LEU A 95 -14.57 -2.12 15.68
CA LEU A 95 -14.41 -1.92 14.24
C LEU A 95 -15.20 -2.95 13.42
N VAL A 96 -15.19 -4.22 13.84
CA VAL A 96 -15.96 -5.30 13.20
C VAL A 96 -17.46 -4.99 13.25
N ASN A 97 -17.96 -4.55 14.42
CA ASN A 97 -19.35 -4.14 14.59
C ASN A 97 -19.70 -2.93 13.71
N GLU A 98 -18.86 -1.89 13.70
CA GLU A 98 -19.06 -0.70 12.88
C GLU A 98 -19.13 -1.02 11.37
N LEU A 99 -18.38 -2.03 10.93
CA LEU A 99 -18.35 -2.49 9.54
C LEU A 99 -19.43 -3.54 9.21
N GLY A 100 -20.21 -3.99 10.20
CA GLY A 100 -21.24 -5.02 10.00
C GLY A 100 -20.67 -6.38 9.58
N ILE A 101 -19.45 -6.71 10.02
CA ILE A 101 -18.79 -7.97 9.67
C ILE A 101 -19.27 -9.08 10.59
N GLU A 102 -19.80 -10.15 10.00
CA GLU A 102 -20.23 -11.36 10.72
C GLU A 102 -19.03 -12.15 11.26
N ARG A 103 -19.22 -12.78 12.42
CA ARG A 103 -18.26 -13.68 13.06
C ARG A 103 -18.94 -14.99 13.41
N PHE A 104 -18.17 -16.06 13.47
CA PHE A 104 -18.62 -17.35 13.95
C PHE A 104 -17.74 -17.81 15.13
N PRO A 105 -18.29 -18.56 16.10
CA PRO A 105 -17.49 -19.14 17.15
C PRO A 105 -16.60 -20.22 16.57
N SER A 106 -15.36 -20.23 17.01
CA SER A 106 -14.45 -21.32 16.70
C SER A 106 -14.56 -22.41 17.75
N TYR A 107 -14.32 -23.65 17.32
CA TYR A 107 -14.35 -24.81 18.18
C TYR A 107 -13.15 -24.78 19.15
N HIS A 108 -13.44 -24.82 20.46
CA HIS A 108 -12.43 -24.70 21.52
C HIS A 108 -12.51 -25.81 22.59
N ASP A 109 -13.47 -26.73 22.47
CA ASP A 109 -13.65 -27.84 23.43
C ASP A 109 -12.88 -29.09 22.95
N GLY A 110 -11.79 -29.44 23.63
CA GLY A 110 -11.00 -30.64 23.35
C GLY A 110 -11.56 -31.88 24.03
#